data_AF-A0AAD5SSK2-F1
#
_entry.id   AF-A0AAD5SSK2-F1
#
_cell.length_a   1.000
_cell.length_b   1.000
_cell.length_c   1.000
_cell.angle_alpha   90.00
_cell.angle_beta   90.00
_cell.angle_gamma   90.00
#
_symmetry.space_group_name_H-M   'P 1'
#
loop_
_entity.id
_entity.type
_entity.pdbx_description
1 polymer ?
#
loop_
_entity_poly.entity_id
_entity_poly.type
_entity_poly.pdbx_seq_one_letter_code
_entity_poly.pdbx_strand_id
1 'polypeptide(L)'
;MVKFGPKTVAEAMKLGREAAAYVTNFFTKPINLDFEKVYWPYLLINKKRYAGLYWTKPEKHDKLDAKGIETVRRDSCQLVSTVIETCLHKILIDRDTTGAEAYVKNVIADLLQNKIDLSYLVISKGLGKTGF
;
A
#
# COMPACT_ATOMS: atom_id res chain seq x y z
N MET A 1 -10.40 6.44 -7.32
CA MET A 1 -9.30 7.42 -7.25
C MET A 1 -9.24 8.18 -8.56
N VAL A 2 -9.06 9.50 -8.54
CA VAL A 2 -8.95 10.34 -9.75
C VAL A 2 -7.51 10.81 -9.91
N LYS A 3 -6.94 10.71 -11.12
CA LYS A 3 -5.64 11.28 -11.47
C LYS A 3 -5.86 12.64 -12.13
N PHE A 4 -5.67 13.72 -11.38
CA PHE A 4 -5.90 15.08 -11.86
C PHE A 4 -4.86 15.60 -12.86
N GLY A 5 -3.60 15.15 -12.77
CA GLY A 5 -2.51 15.56 -13.68
C GLY A 5 -1.43 16.49 -13.10
N PRO A 6 -1.69 17.39 -12.12
CA PRO A 6 -0.65 18.21 -11.50
C PRO A 6 0.47 17.38 -10.86
N LYS A 7 1.65 17.99 -10.71
CA LYS A 7 2.84 17.33 -10.16
C LYS A 7 3.00 17.52 -8.65
N THR A 8 2.22 18.40 -8.02
CA THR A 8 2.31 18.67 -6.58
C THR A 8 1.13 18.07 -5.82
N VAL A 9 1.39 17.61 -4.59
CA VAL A 9 0.36 17.10 -3.69
C VAL A 9 -0.63 18.21 -3.31
N ALA A 10 -0.15 19.43 -3.09
CA ALA A 10 -0.98 20.57 -2.71
C ALA A 10 -2.04 20.91 -3.76
N GLU A 11 -1.65 20.99 -5.04
CA GLU A 11 -2.60 21.24 -6.14
C GLU A 11 -3.60 20.11 -6.30
N ALA A 12 -3.14 18.85 -6.24
CA ALA A 12 -4.02 17.68 -6.32
C ALA A 12 -5.04 17.64 -5.16
N MET A 13 -4.64 18.02 -3.95
CA MET A 13 -5.55 18.16 -2.80
C MET A 13 -6.58 19.27 -3.02
N LYS A 14 -6.16 20.44 -3.53
CA LYS A 14 -7.05 21.55 -3.83
C LYS A 14 -8.12 21.13 -4.85
N LEU A 15 -7.71 20.56 -5.98
CA LEU A 15 -8.62 20.06 -7.01
C LEU A 15 -9.53 18.94 -6.49
N GLY A 16 -9.01 18.07 -5.62
CA GLY A 16 -9.79 17.02 -4.98
C GLY A 16 -10.94 17.56 -4.13
N ARG A 17 -10.69 18.59 -3.32
CA ARG A 17 -11.72 19.26 -2.51
C ARG A 17 -12.74 20.00 -3.36
N GLU A 18 -12.29 20.73 -4.37
CA GLU A 18 -13.17 21.43 -5.31
C GLU A 18 -14.08 20.46 -6.07
N ALA A 19 -13.51 19.35 -6.56
CA ALA A 19 -14.28 18.31 -7.25
C ALA A 19 -15.30 17.63 -6.32
N ALA A 20 -14.93 17.34 -5.06
CA ALA A 20 -15.83 16.74 -4.08
C ALA A 20 -17.03 17.63 -3.77
N ALA A 21 -16.78 18.94 -3.55
CA ALA A 21 -17.83 19.93 -3.33
C ALA A 21 -18.73 20.10 -4.56
N TYR A 22 -18.14 20.18 -5.76
CA TYR A 22 -18.88 20.30 -7.01
C TYR A 22 -19.80 19.09 -7.24
N VAL A 23 -19.28 17.87 -7.09
CA VAL A 23 -20.04 16.63 -7.30
C VAL A 23 -21.15 16.46 -6.25
N THR A 24 -20.93 16.90 -5.02
CA THR A 24 -21.95 16.85 -3.96
C THR A 24 -23.22 17.60 -4.34
N ASN A 25 -23.13 18.71 -5.09
CA ASN A 25 -24.29 19.51 -5.52
C ASN A 25 -25.25 18.75 -6.46
N PHE A 26 -24.83 17.63 -7.03
CA PHE A 26 -25.69 16.80 -7.89
C PHE A 26 -26.54 15.80 -7.11
N PHE A 27 -26.35 15.70 -5.78
CA PHE A 27 -27.08 14.77 -4.93
C PHE A 27 -27.96 15.51 -3.91
N THR A 28 -29.04 14.86 -3.48
CA THR A 28 -29.91 15.39 -2.43
C THR A 28 -29.29 15.19 -1.05
N LYS A 29 -29.49 16.17 -0.15
CA LYS A 29 -29.06 16.02 1.25
C LYS A 29 -29.72 14.79 1.88
N PRO A 30 -29.00 13.99 2.71
CA PRO A 30 -27.68 14.27 3.31
C PRO A 30 -26.48 13.65 2.56
N ILE A 31 -26.62 13.27 1.29
CA ILE A 31 -25.52 12.67 0.53
C ILE A 31 -24.39 13.69 0.34
N ASN A 32 -23.18 13.33 0.72
CA ASN A 32 -21.99 14.17 0.64
C ASN A 32 -20.79 13.36 0.14
N LEU A 33 -20.12 13.85 -0.90
CA LEU A 33 -18.82 13.35 -1.31
C LEU A 33 -17.74 14.22 -0.66
N ASP A 34 -16.87 13.60 0.12
CA ASP A 34 -15.77 14.30 0.79
C ASP A 34 -14.42 13.89 0.21
N PHE A 35 -13.48 14.83 0.21
CA PHE A 35 -12.10 14.57 -0.16
C PHE A 35 -11.38 13.95 1.05
N GLU A 36 -10.86 12.74 0.89
CA GLU A 36 -10.19 12.04 1.99
C GLU A 36 -8.67 12.24 1.98
N LYS A 37 -8.01 12.05 0.82
CA LYS A 37 -6.55 11.94 0.72
C LYS A 37 -6.01 11.96 -0.72
N VAL A 38 -4.69 12.16 -0.84
CA VAL A 38 -3.91 11.93 -2.07
C VAL A 38 -2.95 10.76 -1.87
N TYR A 39 -2.76 9.95 -2.92
CA TYR A 39 -1.66 8.98 -2.99
C TYR A 39 -0.53 9.51 -3.88
N TRP A 40 0.67 9.62 -3.33
CA TRP A 40 1.85 9.96 -4.11
C TRP A 40 3.16 9.47 -3.46
N PRO A 41 3.86 8.48 -4.03
CA PRO A 41 3.53 7.71 -5.23
C PRO A 41 2.39 6.70 -4.98
N TYR A 42 1.86 6.15 -6.08
CA TYR A 42 0.79 5.15 -6.06
C TYR A 42 1.18 3.93 -6.91
N LEU A 43 1.02 2.75 -6.34
CA LEU A 43 1.28 1.44 -6.96
C LEU A 43 -0.01 0.62 -6.96
N LEU A 44 -0.62 0.47 -8.14
CA LEU A 44 -1.79 -0.39 -8.34
C LEU A 44 -1.35 -1.69 -9.00
N ILE A 45 -1.52 -2.81 -8.30
CA ILE A 45 -1.16 -4.13 -8.82
C ILE A 45 -2.38 -4.77 -9.48
N ASN A 46 -3.48 -4.87 -8.74
CA ASN A 46 -4.71 -5.54 -9.17
C ASN A 46 -5.92 -4.98 -8.42
N LYS A 47 -7.14 -5.44 -8.79
CA LYS A 47 -8.36 -5.14 -8.03
C LYS A 47 -8.15 -5.52 -6.56
N LYS A 48 -8.45 -4.57 -5.66
CA LYS A 48 -8.27 -4.70 -4.20
C LYS A 48 -6.82 -4.96 -3.73
N ARG A 49 -5.82 -4.72 -4.59
CA ARG A 49 -4.39 -4.88 -4.28
C ARG A 49 -3.60 -3.66 -4.74
N TYR A 50 -3.29 -2.75 -3.81
CA TYR A 50 -2.57 -1.52 -4.10
C TYR A 50 -1.81 -1.00 -2.88
N ALA A 51 -0.80 -0.19 -3.12
CA ALA A 51 -0.07 0.55 -2.11
C ALA A 51 0.19 2.00 -2.54
N GLY A 52 0.45 2.87 -1.59
CA GLY A 52 0.88 4.23 -1.86
C GLY A 52 1.20 4.99 -0.60
N LEU A 53 1.97 6.06 -0.73
CA LEU A 53 2.13 6.98 0.39
C LEU A 53 0.86 7.79 0.56
N TYR A 54 0.36 7.80 1.78
CA TYR A 54 -0.90 8.39 2.19
C TYR A 54 -0.65 9.84 2.62
N TRP A 55 -1.30 10.80 1.97
CA TRP A 55 -1.16 12.24 2.27
C TRP A 55 -2.52 12.85 2.62
N THR A 56 -2.63 13.38 3.83
CA THR A 56 -3.73 14.29 4.25
C THR A 56 -3.33 15.75 4.23
N LYS A 57 -2.03 16.02 4.37
CA LYS A 57 -1.43 17.35 4.27
C LYS A 57 -0.31 17.35 3.21
N PRO A 58 -0.03 18.49 2.56
CA PRO A 58 0.91 18.51 1.43
C PRO A 58 2.39 18.45 1.84
N GLU A 59 2.74 18.74 3.09
CA GLU A 59 4.14 18.90 3.51
C GLU A 59 4.84 17.57 3.74
N LYS A 60 4.14 16.58 4.32
CA LYS A 60 4.69 15.27 4.66
C LYS A 60 3.62 14.19 4.54
N HIS A 61 4.01 13.02 4.04
CA HIS A 61 3.16 11.84 4.04
C HIS A 61 2.94 11.32 5.46
N ASP A 62 1.75 10.78 5.70
CA ASP A 62 1.36 10.27 7.01
C ASP A 62 1.91 8.86 7.24
N LYS A 63 1.79 8.00 6.23
CA LYS A 63 2.22 6.59 6.27
C LYS A 63 2.27 5.96 4.88
N LEU A 64 2.88 4.77 4.80
CA LEU A 64 2.70 3.85 3.69
C LEU A 64 1.39 3.07 3.92
N ASP A 65 0.43 3.21 3.00
CA ASP A 65 -0.80 2.43 3.05
C ASP A 65 -0.73 1.28 2.05
N ALA A 66 -1.02 0.06 2.51
CA ALA A 66 -1.07 -1.14 1.69
C ALA A 66 -2.43 -1.82 1.88
N LYS A 67 -3.14 -2.06 0.78
CA LYS A 67 -4.47 -2.66 0.78
C LYS A 67 -4.44 -3.98 0.02
N GLY A 68 -4.76 -5.06 0.72
CA GLY A 68 -4.89 -6.41 0.16
C GLY A 68 -3.59 -7.07 -0.32
N ILE A 69 -2.45 -6.41 -0.11
CA ILE A 69 -1.11 -6.97 -0.31
C ILE A 69 -0.78 -7.91 0.84
N GLU A 70 0.09 -8.88 0.60
CA GLU A 70 0.53 -9.92 1.52
C GLU A 70 1.08 -9.37 2.85
N THR A 71 1.50 -8.09 2.91
CA THR A 71 1.91 -7.42 4.15
C THR A 71 0.80 -7.33 5.20
N VAL A 72 -0.46 -7.26 4.78
CA VAL A 72 -1.63 -7.15 5.68
C VAL A 72 -2.45 -8.44 5.76
N ARG A 73 -1.98 -9.52 5.13
CA ARG A 73 -2.64 -10.82 5.15
C ARG A 73 -1.99 -11.73 6.19
N ARG A 74 -2.81 -12.57 6.83
CA ARG A 74 -2.38 -13.50 7.89
C ARG A 74 -2.10 -14.93 7.39
N ASP A 75 -2.37 -15.21 6.13
CA ASP A 75 -2.27 -16.54 5.52
C ASP A 75 -0.92 -16.80 4.82
N SER A 76 0.02 -15.87 4.94
CA SER A 76 1.41 -15.98 4.47
C SER A 76 2.37 -16.01 5.65
N CYS A 77 3.58 -16.54 5.46
CA CYS A 77 4.60 -16.53 6.50
C CYS A 77 5.17 -15.12 6.71
N GLN A 78 5.73 -14.89 7.90
CA GLN A 78 6.26 -13.58 8.29
C GLN A 78 7.40 -13.10 7.37
N LEU A 79 8.20 -14.01 6.79
CA LEU A 79 9.23 -13.68 5.82
C LEU A 79 8.65 -12.89 4.64
N VAL A 80 7.55 -13.37 4.05
CA VAL A 80 6.92 -12.76 2.88
C VAL A 80 6.43 -11.35 3.21
N SER A 81 5.73 -11.18 4.33
CA SER A 81 5.23 -9.87 4.76
C SER A 81 6.38 -8.88 4.99
N THR A 82 7.45 -9.31 5.68
CA THR A 82 8.62 -8.48 5.96
C THR A 82 9.34 -8.05 4.68
N VAL A 83 9.54 -8.99 3.76
CA VAL A 83 10.23 -8.73 2.49
C VAL A 83 9.45 -7.73 1.65
N ILE A 84 8.14 -7.93 1.50
CA ILE A 84 7.30 -7.04 0.69
C ILE A 84 7.20 -5.65 1.32
N GLU A 85 7.04 -5.56 2.65
CA GLU A 85 7.03 -4.27 3.34
C GLU A 85 8.34 -3.49 3.13
N THR A 86 9.48 -4.17 3.27
CA THR A 86 10.80 -3.57 3.04
C THR A 86 10.96 -3.13 1.58
N CYS A 87 10.49 -3.93 0.62
CA CYS A 87 10.52 -3.55 -0.80
C CYS A 87 9.63 -2.33 -1.08
N LEU A 88 8.43 -2.30 -0.51
CA LEU A 88 7.53 -1.15 -0.66
C LEU A 88 8.14 0.12 -0.06
N HIS A 89 8.82 0.02 1.09
CA HIS A 89 9.55 1.15 1.68
C HIS A 89 10.64 1.65 0.72
N LYS A 90 11.52 0.76 0.26
CA LYS A 90 12.61 1.10 -0.66
C LYS A 90 12.11 1.74 -1.96
N ILE A 91 11.03 1.22 -2.53
CA ILE A 91 10.49 1.70 -3.80
C ILE A 91 9.71 3.01 -3.64
N LEU A 92 8.82 3.10 -2.64
CA LEU A 92 7.87 4.21 -2.52
C LEU A 92 8.42 5.40 -1.72
N ILE A 93 9.29 5.14 -0.74
CA ILE A 93 9.90 6.16 0.13
C ILE A 93 11.29 6.49 -0.39
N ASP A 94 12.19 5.51 -0.40
CA ASP A 94 13.61 5.74 -0.72
C ASP A 94 13.85 5.98 -2.23
N ARG A 95 12.86 5.63 -3.07
CA ARG A 95 12.91 5.70 -4.54
C ARG A 95 14.06 4.88 -5.14
N ASP A 96 14.40 3.78 -4.48
CA ASP A 96 15.52 2.93 -4.83
C ASP A 96 15.04 1.51 -5.21
N THR A 97 14.74 1.34 -6.50
CA THR A 97 14.35 0.04 -7.06
C THR A 97 15.51 -0.95 -7.10
N THR A 98 16.74 -0.46 -7.28
CA THR A 98 17.94 -1.30 -7.36
C THR A 98 18.30 -1.87 -5.99
N GLY A 99 18.20 -1.06 -4.93
CA GLY A 99 18.36 -1.52 -3.56
C GLY A 99 17.24 -2.48 -3.12
N ALA A 100 16.01 -2.29 -3.61
CA ALA A 100 14.95 -3.27 -3.39
C ALA A 100 15.28 -4.62 -4.06
N GLU A 101 15.76 -4.60 -5.31
CA GLU A 101 16.18 -5.81 -6.03
C GLU A 101 17.34 -6.53 -5.32
N ALA A 102 18.37 -5.78 -4.92
CA ALA A 102 19.52 -6.33 -4.20
C ALA A 102 19.10 -6.95 -2.85
N TYR A 103 18.20 -6.28 -2.12
CA TYR A 103 17.64 -6.82 -0.88
C TYR A 103 16.93 -8.15 -1.10
N VAL A 104 16.05 -8.25 -2.12
CA VAL A 104 15.35 -9.51 -2.44
C VAL A 104 16.33 -10.62 -2.80
N LYS A 105 17.35 -10.33 -3.62
CA LYS A 105 18.39 -11.30 -4.00
C LYS A 105 19.13 -11.84 -2.78
N ASN A 106 19.48 -10.98 -1.82
CA ASN A 106 20.14 -11.39 -0.59
C ASN A 106 19.24 -12.26 0.28
N VAL A 107 17.95 -11.90 0.45
CA VAL A 107 17.01 -12.73 1.21
C VAL A 107 16.82 -14.10 0.58
N ILE A 108 16.75 -14.19 -0.76
CA ILE A 108 16.68 -15.48 -1.47
C ILE A 108 17.97 -16.29 -1.22
N ALA A 109 19.14 -15.66 -1.28
CA ALA A 109 20.41 -16.33 -1.02
C ALA A 109 20.50 -16.87 0.42
N ASP A 110 20.08 -16.09 1.41
CA ASP A 110 20.05 -16.50 2.82
C ASP A 110 19.06 -17.64 3.05
N LEU A 111 17.90 -17.62 2.40
CA LEU A 111 16.92 -18.70 2.46
C LEU A 111 17.51 -20.01 1.90
N LEU A 112 18.17 -19.96 0.74
CA LEU A 112 18.78 -21.14 0.11
C LEU A 112 19.98 -21.70 0.89
N GLN A 113 20.61 -20.87 1.71
CA GLN A 113 21.75 -21.25 2.56
C GLN A 113 21.32 -21.66 3.99
N ASN A 114 20.02 -21.82 4.24
CA ASN A 114 19.46 -22.12 5.56
C ASN A 114 19.86 -21.11 6.66
N LYS A 115 20.01 -19.83 6.30
CA LYS A 115 20.35 -18.73 7.22
C LYS A 115 19.12 -18.00 7.79
N ILE A 116 17.91 -18.38 7.36
CA ILE A 116 16.66 -17.81 7.84
C ILE A 116 16.13 -18.63 9.01
N ASP A 117 15.80 -17.96 10.11
CA ASP A 117 15.20 -18.61 11.27
C ASP A 117 13.82 -19.19 10.93
N LEU A 118 13.54 -20.38 11.46
CA LEU A 118 12.29 -21.10 11.19
C LEU A 118 11.04 -20.31 11.63
N SER A 119 11.14 -19.42 12.60
CA SER A 119 10.03 -18.56 13.05
C SER A 119 9.46 -17.71 11.91
N TYR A 120 10.30 -17.29 10.96
CA TYR A 120 9.87 -16.51 9.80
C TYR A 120 9.10 -17.33 8.77
N LEU A 121 9.18 -18.66 8.84
CA LEU A 121 8.58 -19.59 7.89
C LEU A 121 7.25 -20.19 8.39
N VAL A 122 6.85 -19.88 9.62
CA VAL A 122 5.58 -20.35 10.20
C VAL A 122 4.40 -19.75 9.44
N ILE A 123 3.42 -20.60 9.10
CA ILE A 123 2.15 -20.21 8.48
C ILE A 123 1.01 -20.57 9.43
N SER A 124 0.09 -19.63 9.66
CA SER A 124 -1.10 -19.85 10.46
C SER A 124 -2.36 -19.79 9.58
N LYS A 125 -3.24 -20.78 9.72
CA LYS A 125 -4.57 -20.79 9.08
C LYS A 125 -5.63 -21.18 10.09
N GLY A 126 -6.82 -20.60 9.94
CA GLY A 126 -7.98 -21.02 10.71
C GLY A 126 -8.43 -22.41 10.26
N LEU A 127 -8.73 -23.29 11.22
CA LEU A 127 -9.37 -24.58 10.94
C LEU A 127 -10.86 -24.33 10.66
N GLY A 128 -11.27 -24.53 9.39
CA GLY A 128 -12.67 -24.44 9.00
C GLY A 128 -13.45 -25.69 9.43
N LYS A 129 -14.80 -25.60 9.41
CA LYS A 129 -15.64 -26.79 9.57
C LYS A 129 -15.33 -27.78 8.43
N THR A 130 -14.93 -28.99 8.78
CA THR A 130 -15.02 -30.13 7.86
C THR A 130 -16.50 -30.34 7.58
N GLY A 131 -16.91 -30.27 6.32
CA GLY A 131 -18.31 -30.47 5.94
C GLY A 131 -18.77 -31.88 6.31
N PHE A 132 -19.48 -31.98 7.43
CA PHE A 132 -20.39 -33.04 7.83
C PHE A 132 -21.61 -32.36 8.46
#